data_AF-A0A6C0LWQ3-F1
#
_entry.id   AF-A0A6C0LWQ3-F1
#
_cell.length_a   1.000
_cell.length_b   1.000
_cell.length_c   1.000
_cell.angle_alpha   90.00
_cell.angle_beta   90.00
_cell.angle_gamma   90.00
#
_symmetry.space_group_name_H-M   'P 1'
#
loop_
_entity.id
_entity.type
_entity.pdbx_description
1 polymer ?
#
loop_
_entity_poly.entity_id
_entity_poly.type
_entity_poly.pdbx_seq_one_letter_code
_entity_poly.pdbx_strand_id
1 'polypeptide(L)'
;MNKNIITTIGCSIPILSYLYNQNNKLNELIDSSTKHHLKNTEKNMDNSYKKILKHDVSGRTILSVSKKISTHWDKENINVYENEKKWLNILKDTNIIAKPIYFDDKTRTITTEYAGERINKHNLPENWEEQRDNIINVLEKYNCRHNDIKPEEVIIYNGKIKLIDFGWANDLNTVNPKNFPPGLGAKFKCNKKNKEFDDKCSFNKSIYFIKYGKLL
;
A
#
# COMPACT_ATOMS: atom_id res chain seq x y z
N MET A 1 -71.60 -26.87 44.73
CA MET A 1 -70.20 -27.26 44.94
C MET A 1 -69.53 -27.49 43.59
N ASN A 2 -68.36 -26.88 43.39
CA ASN A 2 -67.73 -26.55 42.11
C ASN A 2 -67.47 -27.74 41.16
N LYS A 3 -67.81 -27.55 39.88
CA LYS A 3 -67.27 -28.30 38.74
C LYS A 3 -66.04 -27.55 38.20
N ASN A 4 -64.87 -28.17 38.25
CA ASN A 4 -63.66 -27.68 37.57
C ASN A 4 -63.75 -27.99 36.08
N ILE A 5 -63.69 -26.97 35.24
CA ILE A 5 -63.48 -27.08 33.80
C ILE A 5 -61.99 -26.79 33.55
N ILE A 6 -61.27 -27.80 33.07
CA ILE A 6 -59.90 -27.65 32.56
C ILE A 6 -60.03 -27.25 31.09
N THR A 7 -59.65 -26.02 30.76
CA THR A 7 -59.50 -25.55 29.38
C THR A 7 -58.03 -25.69 28.98
N THR A 8 -57.72 -26.70 28.18
CA THR A 8 -56.43 -26.84 27.49
C THR A 8 -56.37 -25.89 26.29
N ILE A 9 -55.47 -24.92 26.33
CA ILE A 9 -55.13 -24.07 25.18
C ILE A 9 -53.95 -24.73 24.47
N GLY A 10 -54.22 -25.37 23.33
CA GLY A 10 -53.21 -25.81 22.38
C GLY A 10 -53.10 -24.79 21.25
N CYS A 11 -51.90 -24.23 21.05
CA CYS A 11 -51.27 -23.89 19.75
C CYS A 11 -50.13 -22.88 19.95
N SER A 12 -48.89 -23.36 20.01
CA SER A 12 -47.69 -22.51 19.95
C SER A 12 -46.52 -23.29 19.34
N ILE A 13 -46.68 -23.77 18.11
CA ILE A 13 -45.66 -24.55 17.39
C ILE A 13 -45.05 -23.84 16.15
N PRO A 14 -45.66 -22.82 15.49
CA PRO A 14 -45.05 -22.20 14.30
C PRO A 14 -43.80 -21.33 14.58
N ILE A 15 -43.72 -20.70 15.76
CA ILE A 15 -42.68 -19.70 16.05
C ILE A 15 -41.32 -20.34 16.33
N LEU A 16 -41.31 -21.49 17.02
CA LEU A 16 -40.08 -22.23 17.34
C LEU A 16 -39.36 -22.74 16.09
N SER A 17 -40.12 -23.23 15.09
CA SER A 17 -39.56 -23.68 13.80
C SER A 17 -38.95 -22.52 13.01
N TYR A 18 -39.60 -21.36 13.01
CA TYR A 18 -39.09 -20.17 12.32
C TYR A 18 -37.79 -19.64 12.94
N LEU A 19 -37.74 -19.55 14.28
CA LEU A 19 -36.54 -19.12 15.00
C LEU A 19 -35.37 -20.10 14.83
N TYR A 20 -35.64 -21.41 14.79
CA TYR A 20 -34.62 -22.43 14.55
C TYR A 20 -33.97 -22.30 13.17
N ASN A 21 -34.77 -22.06 12.12
CA ASN A 21 -34.26 -21.87 10.76
C ASN A 21 -33.43 -20.58 10.61
N GLN A 22 -33.80 -19.48 11.28
CA GLN A 22 -33.02 -18.25 11.23
C GLN A 22 -31.66 -18.39 11.93
N ASN A 23 -31.60 -19.14 13.03
CA ASN A 23 -30.34 -19.41 13.73
C ASN A 23 -29.38 -20.27 12.89
N ASN A 24 -29.88 -21.28 12.16
CA ASN A 24 -29.03 -22.09 11.29
C ASN A 24 -28.44 -21.26 10.13
N LYS A 25 -29.25 -20.38 9.53
CA LYS A 25 -28.78 -19.50 8.45
C LYS A 25 -27.75 -18.49 8.94
N LEU A 26 -27.90 -17.99 10.17
CA LEU A 26 -26.92 -17.11 10.80
C LEU A 26 -25.59 -17.85 11.09
N ASN A 27 -25.66 -19.09 11.58
CA ASN A 27 -24.47 -19.92 11.84
C ASN A 27 -23.71 -20.26 10.54
N GLU A 28 -24.41 -20.57 9.44
CA GLU A 28 -23.77 -20.80 8.13
C GLU A 28 -23.05 -19.55 7.60
N LEU A 29 -23.63 -18.36 7.81
CA LEU A 29 -23.01 -17.09 7.43
C LEU A 29 -21.77 -16.78 8.28
N ILE A 30 -21.82 -17.06 9.58
CA ILE A 30 -20.69 -16.89 10.50
C ILE A 30 -19.55 -17.85 10.12
N ASP A 31 -19.85 -19.13 9.85
CA ASP A 31 -18.86 -20.12 9.41
C ASP A 31 -18.20 -19.77 8.07
N SER A 32 -18.99 -19.27 7.11
CA SER A 32 -18.48 -18.79 5.82
C SER A 32 -17.52 -17.60 5.98
N SER A 33 -17.93 -16.61 6.79
CA SER A 33 -17.11 -15.42 7.09
C SER A 33 -15.80 -15.79 7.81
N THR A 34 -15.88 -16.70 8.78
CA THR A 34 -14.72 -17.15 9.58
C THR A 34 -13.73 -17.94 8.72
N LYS A 35 -14.23 -18.82 7.83
CA LYS A 35 -13.39 -19.55 6.87
C LYS A 35 -12.71 -18.62 5.85
N HIS A 36 -13.40 -17.58 5.39
CA HIS A 36 -12.81 -16.58 4.51
C HIS A 36 -11.73 -15.74 5.21
N HIS A 37 -11.94 -15.42 6.50
CA HIS A 37 -10.97 -14.67 7.28
C HIS A 37 -9.71 -15.49 7.58
N LEU A 38 -9.87 -16.77 7.95
CA LEU A 38 -8.76 -17.71 8.19
C LEU A 38 -7.91 -17.98 6.94
N LYS A 39 -8.55 -18.15 5.77
CA LYS A 39 -7.81 -18.27 4.50
C LYS A 39 -7.01 -17.01 4.14
N ASN A 40 -7.52 -15.83 4.50
CA ASN A 40 -6.82 -14.57 4.28
C ASN A 40 -5.67 -14.34 5.26
N THR A 41 -5.75 -14.82 6.51
CA THR A 41 -4.66 -14.73 7.48
C THR A 41 -3.52 -15.71 7.16
N GLU A 42 -3.82 -16.95 6.78
CA GLU A 42 -2.80 -17.94 6.38
C GLU A 42 -2.03 -17.51 5.12
N LYS A 43 -2.73 -17.00 4.10
CA LYS A 43 -2.10 -16.48 2.87
C LYS A 43 -1.24 -15.23 3.12
N ASN A 44 -1.55 -14.45 4.15
CA ASN A 44 -0.75 -13.29 4.55
C ASN A 44 0.48 -13.68 5.39
N MET A 45 0.40 -14.71 6.23
CA MET A 45 1.56 -15.23 6.97
C MET A 45 2.59 -15.86 6.03
N ASP A 46 2.16 -16.75 5.13
CA ASP A 46 3.01 -17.46 4.15
C ASP A 46 3.84 -16.49 3.29
N ASN A 47 3.25 -15.34 2.95
CA ASN A 47 3.90 -14.32 2.13
C ASN A 47 4.87 -13.39 2.88
N SER A 48 4.80 -13.30 4.23
CA SER A 48 5.80 -12.55 5.00
C SER A 48 7.13 -13.30 5.12
N TYR A 49 7.08 -14.64 5.06
CA TYR A 49 8.26 -15.52 5.13
C TYR A 49 9.11 -15.49 3.86
N LYS A 50 8.56 -15.15 2.69
CA LYS A 50 9.33 -15.05 1.44
C LYS A 50 10.46 -14.01 1.46
N LYS A 51 10.45 -13.07 2.41
CA LYS A 51 11.56 -12.11 2.58
C LYS A 51 12.72 -12.68 3.37
N ILE A 52 12.53 -13.77 4.12
CA ILE A 52 13.53 -14.40 4.96
C ILE A 52 14.01 -15.66 4.25
N LEU A 53 15.25 -15.65 3.78
CA LEU A 53 15.86 -16.78 3.06
C LEU A 53 16.41 -17.84 4.04
N LYS A 54 16.82 -17.40 5.23
CA LYS A 54 17.36 -18.26 6.27
C LYS A 54 17.13 -17.62 7.64
N HIS A 55 16.77 -18.42 8.63
CA HIS A 55 16.68 -17.98 10.02
C HIS A 55 17.01 -19.16 10.92
N ASP A 56 18.20 -19.14 11.52
CA ASP A 56 18.65 -20.15 12.48
C ASP A 56 19.33 -19.49 13.67
N VAL A 57 19.81 -20.30 14.62
CA VAL A 57 20.52 -19.82 15.82
C VAL A 57 21.77 -19.00 15.51
N SER A 58 22.31 -19.11 14.29
CA SER A 58 23.55 -18.45 13.87
C SER A 58 23.27 -17.15 13.11
N GLY A 59 22.04 -16.90 12.66
CA GLY A 59 21.69 -15.62 12.06
C GLY A 59 20.43 -15.65 11.19
N ARG A 60 20.20 -14.50 10.54
CA ARG A 60 19.04 -14.25 9.68
C ARG A 60 19.48 -13.68 8.35
N THR A 61 19.06 -14.30 7.25
CA THR A 61 19.27 -13.83 5.88
C THR A 61 17.95 -13.31 5.34
N ILE A 62 17.95 -12.10 4.81
CA ILE A 62 16.77 -11.46 4.22
C ILE A 62 17.06 -11.00 2.80
N LEU A 63 16.04 -11.06 1.93
CA LEU A 63 16.11 -10.49 0.59
C LEU A 63 15.94 -8.96 0.68
N SER A 64 16.91 -8.23 0.15
CA SER A 64 16.98 -6.77 0.21
C SER A 64 17.39 -6.17 -1.13
N VAL A 65 17.06 -4.90 -1.33
CA VAL A 65 17.52 -4.11 -2.47
C VAL A 65 18.38 -2.97 -1.94
N SER A 66 19.52 -2.72 -2.59
CA SER A 66 20.37 -1.57 -2.27
C SER A 66 20.50 -0.65 -3.47
N LYS A 67 20.44 0.65 -3.23
CA LYS A 67 20.73 1.67 -4.24
C LYS A 67 21.77 2.65 -3.73
N LYS A 68 22.67 3.04 -4.62
CA LYS A 68 23.67 4.09 -4.38
C LYS A 68 23.19 5.39 -5.01
N ILE A 69 23.10 6.45 -4.22
CA ILE A 69 22.61 7.75 -4.66
C ILE A 69 23.79 8.62 -5.09
N SER A 70 23.75 9.07 -6.35
CA SER A 70 24.76 9.95 -6.94
C SER A 70 24.66 11.37 -6.39
N THR A 71 25.81 12.05 -6.29
CA THR A 71 25.88 13.49 -5.97
C THR A 71 25.58 14.39 -7.17
N HIS A 72 25.41 13.83 -8.37
CA HIS A 72 25.22 14.59 -9.62
C HIS A 72 24.10 15.63 -9.54
N TRP A 73 23.02 15.30 -8.82
CA TRP A 73 21.84 16.16 -8.68
C TRP A 73 21.82 16.99 -7.40
N ASP A 74 22.81 16.84 -6.52
CA ASP A 74 22.88 17.67 -5.33
C ASP A 74 23.17 19.14 -5.72
N LYS A 75 22.54 20.05 -4.99
CA LYS A 75 22.68 21.51 -5.11
C LYS A 75 22.76 22.11 -3.70
N GLU A 76 23.08 23.40 -3.61
CA GLU A 76 23.24 24.11 -2.32
C GLU A 76 22.08 23.90 -1.34
N ASN A 77 20.85 23.81 -1.84
CA ASN A 77 19.63 23.64 -1.06
C ASN A 77 18.95 22.27 -1.25
N ILE A 78 19.58 21.32 -1.95
CA ILE A 78 19.00 19.98 -2.20
C ILE A 78 20.09 18.92 -2.08
N ASN A 79 19.91 18.00 -1.14
CA ASN A 79 20.67 16.76 -1.07
C ASN A 79 19.72 15.59 -1.29
N VAL A 80 19.84 14.92 -2.45
CA VAL A 80 18.89 13.88 -2.87
C VAL A 80 18.91 12.68 -1.91
N TYR A 81 20.10 12.31 -1.42
CA TYR A 81 20.28 11.23 -0.46
C TYR A 81 19.60 11.54 0.88
N GLU A 82 19.87 12.72 1.44
CA GLU A 82 19.28 13.11 2.73
C GLU A 82 17.76 13.29 2.62
N ASN A 83 17.27 13.80 1.48
CA ASN A 83 15.85 13.95 1.26
C ASN A 83 15.14 12.59 1.16
N GLU A 84 15.72 11.63 0.44
CA GLU A 84 15.16 10.29 0.41
C GLU A 84 15.20 9.60 1.77
N LYS A 85 16.33 9.70 2.48
CA LYS A 85 16.49 9.18 3.84
C LYS A 85 15.46 9.80 4.80
N LYS A 86 15.17 11.10 4.71
CA LYS A 86 14.11 11.79 5.47
C LYS A 86 12.76 11.09 5.23
N TRP A 87 12.32 10.99 3.99
CA TRP A 87 10.98 10.48 3.68
C TRP A 87 10.81 8.99 3.97
N LEU A 88 11.85 8.19 3.70
CA LEU A 88 11.83 6.77 4.07
C LEU A 88 11.72 6.59 5.59
N ASN A 89 12.38 7.43 6.39
CA ASN A 89 12.26 7.38 7.85
C ASN A 89 10.88 7.82 8.36
N ILE A 90 10.28 8.84 7.74
CA ILE A 90 8.92 9.30 8.09
C ILE A 90 7.88 8.22 7.76
N LEU A 91 8.02 7.54 6.62
CA LEU A 91 7.02 6.62 6.08
C LEU A 91 7.26 5.15 6.44
N LYS A 92 8.34 4.80 7.17
CA LYS A 92 8.78 3.39 7.41
C LYS A 92 7.74 2.50 8.10
N ASP A 93 6.87 3.09 8.91
CA ASP A 93 5.84 2.38 9.67
C ASP A 93 4.54 2.21 8.86
N THR A 94 4.49 2.78 7.66
CA THR A 94 3.39 2.57 6.71
C THR A 94 3.60 1.31 5.87
N ASN A 95 2.59 0.96 5.08
CA ASN A 95 2.65 -0.13 4.12
C ASN A 95 2.88 0.33 2.67
N ILE A 96 3.04 1.65 2.44
CA ILE A 96 3.04 2.24 1.10
C ILE A 96 4.44 2.36 0.46
N ILE A 97 5.51 2.06 1.20
CA ILE A 97 6.90 2.12 0.73
C ILE A 97 7.66 0.81 0.93
N ALA A 98 8.80 0.66 0.25
CA ALA A 98 9.82 -0.31 0.62
C ALA A 98 10.46 0.13 1.95
N LYS A 99 10.32 -0.68 3.00
CA LYS A 99 10.82 -0.34 4.34
C LYS A 99 12.35 -0.21 4.34
N PRO A 100 12.92 0.88 4.87
CA PRO A 100 14.37 1.00 5.01
C PRO A 100 14.90 -0.01 6.03
N ILE A 101 16.05 -0.60 5.72
CA ILE A 101 16.80 -1.52 6.58
C ILE A 101 18.07 -0.84 7.08
N TYR A 102 18.80 -0.16 6.18
CA TYR A 102 20.10 0.42 6.48
C TYR A 102 20.39 1.63 5.60
N PHE A 103 21.15 2.58 6.16
CA PHE A 103 21.65 3.77 5.49
C PHE A 103 23.17 3.83 5.69
N ASP A 104 23.93 3.81 4.59
CA ASP A 104 25.37 4.07 4.59
C ASP A 104 25.60 5.52 4.15
N ASP A 105 25.83 6.41 5.11
CA ASP A 105 26.04 7.84 4.87
C ASP A 105 27.37 8.09 4.15
N LYS A 106 28.38 7.22 4.33
CA LYS A 106 29.70 7.37 3.70
C LYS A 106 29.63 7.07 2.21
N THR A 107 28.92 6.02 1.82
CA THR A 107 28.80 5.64 0.40
C THR A 107 27.51 6.14 -0.26
N ARG A 108 26.63 6.81 0.50
CA ARG A 108 25.28 7.23 0.08
C ARG A 108 24.45 6.05 -0.41
N THR A 109 24.50 4.94 0.31
CA THR A 109 23.72 3.73 -0.02
C THR A 109 22.49 3.64 0.86
N ILE A 110 21.36 3.32 0.26
CA ILE A 110 20.11 3.00 0.96
C ILE A 110 19.79 1.54 0.69
N THR A 111 19.62 0.76 1.75
CA THR A 111 19.15 -0.63 1.68
C THR A 111 17.74 -0.71 2.21
N THR A 112 16.84 -1.30 1.43
CA THR A 112 15.44 -1.53 1.78
C THR A 112 15.09 -3.00 1.70
N GLU A 113 13.95 -3.38 2.29
CA GLU A 113 13.37 -4.69 2.02
C GLU A 113 13.08 -4.86 0.53
N TYR A 114 13.19 -6.11 0.04
CA TYR A 114 12.61 -6.41 -1.26
C TYR A 114 11.09 -6.20 -1.21
N ALA A 115 10.62 -5.28 -2.05
CA ALA A 115 9.23 -4.85 -2.11
C ALA A 115 8.59 -5.17 -3.47
N GLY A 116 9.18 -6.12 -4.21
CA GLY A 116 8.62 -6.67 -5.44
C GLY A 116 9.21 -6.09 -6.72
N GLU A 117 8.44 -6.20 -7.79
CA GLU A 117 8.85 -5.88 -9.15
C GLU A 117 8.04 -4.69 -9.68
N ARG A 118 8.51 -4.09 -10.78
CA ARG A 118 7.77 -3.04 -11.48
C ARG A 118 6.39 -3.55 -11.91
N ILE A 119 5.39 -2.68 -11.80
CA ILE A 119 4.05 -3.00 -12.30
C ILE A 119 4.07 -3.08 -13.83
N ASN A 120 3.40 -4.08 -14.37
CA ASN A 120 3.14 -4.31 -15.78
C ASN A 120 1.69 -4.79 -15.98
N LYS A 121 1.29 -5.03 -17.23
CA LYS A 121 -0.08 -5.46 -17.58
C LYS A 121 -0.51 -6.78 -16.91
N HIS A 122 0.45 -7.64 -16.58
CA HIS A 122 0.20 -8.99 -16.07
C HIS A 122 0.16 -9.05 -14.53
N ASN A 123 0.81 -8.12 -13.84
CA ASN A 123 0.87 -8.11 -12.37
C ASN A 123 0.11 -6.94 -11.72
N LEU A 124 -0.51 -6.04 -12.49
CA LEU A 124 -1.35 -4.97 -11.95
C LEU A 124 -2.58 -5.56 -11.23
N PRO A 125 -2.84 -5.20 -9.95
CA PRO A 125 -3.97 -5.75 -9.21
C PRO A 125 -5.27 -5.09 -9.65
N GLU A 126 -6.38 -5.82 -9.60
CA GLU A 126 -7.70 -5.30 -9.98
C GLU A 126 -8.11 -4.10 -9.12
N ASN A 127 -7.80 -4.13 -7.82
CA ASN A 127 -8.08 -3.06 -6.87
C ASN A 127 -7.01 -1.96 -6.82
N TRP A 128 -6.23 -1.76 -7.89
CA TRP A 128 -5.16 -0.76 -7.92
C TRP A 128 -5.65 0.66 -7.60
N GLU A 129 -6.90 1.01 -7.91
CA GLU A 129 -7.46 2.33 -7.62
C GLU A 129 -7.64 2.59 -6.13
N GLU A 130 -8.15 1.59 -5.40
CA GLU A 130 -8.27 1.61 -3.95
C GLU A 130 -6.87 1.74 -3.31
N GLN A 131 -5.90 0.98 -3.81
CA GLN A 131 -4.52 1.04 -3.33
C GLN A 131 -3.87 2.39 -3.62
N ARG A 132 -4.07 2.95 -4.81
CA ARG A 132 -3.65 4.32 -5.18
C ARG A 132 -4.22 5.32 -4.18
N ASP A 133 -5.53 5.29 -3.96
CA ASP A 133 -6.18 6.28 -3.09
C ASP A 133 -5.69 6.15 -1.64
N ASN A 134 -5.45 4.93 -1.14
CA ASN A 134 -4.77 4.72 0.13
C ASN A 134 -3.35 5.31 0.14
N ILE A 135 -2.55 5.07 -0.90
CA ILE A 135 -1.18 5.62 -1.01
C ILE A 135 -1.21 7.15 -0.95
N ILE A 136 -2.06 7.78 -1.76
CA ILE A 136 -2.18 9.24 -1.79
C ILE A 136 -2.63 9.78 -0.43
N ASN A 137 -3.64 9.17 0.19
CA ASN A 137 -4.11 9.58 1.52
C ASN A 137 -3.02 9.47 2.59
N VAL A 138 -2.19 8.42 2.54
CA VAL A 138 -1.06 8.27 3.47
C VAL A 138 0.01 9.33 3.21
N LEU A 139 0.37 9.59 1.94
CA LEU A 139 1.30 10.69 1.63
C LEU A 139 0.79 12.02 2.17
N GLU A 140 -0.47 12.36 1.92
CA GLU A 140 -1.10 13.59 2.42
C GLU A 140 -1.11 13.65 3.95
N LYS A 141 -1.44 12.55 4.63
CA LYS A 141 -1.41 12.44 6.10
C LYS A 141 -0.05 12.78 6.70
N TYR A 142 1.03 12.40 6.02
CA TYR A 142 2.40 12.69 6.44
C TYR A 142 2.96 13.98 5.82
N ASN A 143 2.09 14.83 5.26
CA ASN A 143 2.46 16.08 4.57
C ASN A 143 3.51 15.85 3.47
N CYS A 144 3.47 14.70 2.80
CA CYS A 144 4.41 14.30 1.74
C CYS A 144 3.77 14.50 0.36
N ARG A 145 4.57 15.01 -0.58
CA ARG A 145 4.32 14.99 -2.02
C ARG A 145 5.52 14.35 -2.69
N HIS A 146 5.31 13.26 -3.42
CA HIS A 146 6.39 12.46 -4.01
C HIS A 146 7.08 13.18 -5.18
N ASN A 147 6.34 13.99 -5.95
CA ASN A 147 6.83 14.77 -7.09
C ASN A 147 7.41 14.00 -8.29
N ASP A 148 7.58 12.68 -8.22
CA ASP A 148 8.25 11.92 -9.30
C ASP A 148 7.62 10.53 -9.55
N ILE A 149 6.30 10.44 -9.38
CA ILE A 149 5.57 9.20 -9.67
C ILE A 149 5.54 8.97 -11.19
N LYS A 150 6.26 7.93 -11.62
CA LYS A 150 6.36 7.41 -12.99
C LYS A 150 6.32 5.87 -12.94
N PRO A 151 6.04 5.15 -14.05
CA PRO A 151 5.89 3.69 -14.05
C PRO A 151 7.04 2.93 -13.38
N GLU A 152 8.27 3.45 -13.46
CA GLU A 152 9.45 2.84 -12.86
C GLU A 152 9.45 2.87 -11.32
N GLU A 153 8.70 3.81 -10.71
CA GLU A 153 8.64 4.03 -9.26
C GLU A 153 7.43 3.37 -8.59
N VAL A 154 6.61 2.67 -9.38
CA VAL A 154 5.45 1.93 -8.88
C VAL A 154 5.75 0.44 -8.95
N ILE A 155 5.93 -0.18 -7.78
CA ILE A 155 6.27 -1.60 -7.64
C ILE A 155 5.14 -2.37 -6.97
N ILE A 156 5.10 -3.69 -7.19
CA ILE A 156 4.13 -4.59 -6.58
C ILE A 156 4.76 -5.83 -5.99
N TYR A 157 4.31 -6.17 -4.78
CA TYR A 157 4.63 -7.43 -4.13
C TYR A 157 3.40 -8.02 -3.45
N ASN A 158 3.09 -9.29 -3.73
CA ASN A 158 1.95 -9.99 -3.15
C ASN A 158 0.63 -9.21 -3.27
N GLY A 159 0.40 -8.63 -4.45
CA GLY A 159 -0.80 -7.83 -4.74
C GLY A 159 -0.83 -6.46 -4.06
N LYS A 160 0.25 -6.03 -3.39
CA LYS A 160 0.34 -4.72 -2.73
C LYS A 160 1.26 -3.78 -3.50
N ILE A 161 0.71 -2.63 -3.89
CA ILE A 161 1.46 -1.56 -4.56
C ILE A 161 2.23 -0.75 -3.53
N LYS A 162 3.47 -0.41 -3.87
CA LYS A 162 4.33 0.48 -3.10
C LYS A 162 5.00 1.50 -4.01
N LEU A 163 5.33 2.66 -3.45
CA LEU A 163 6.16 3.68 -4.08
C LEU A 163 7.61 3.56 -3.61
N ILE A 164 8.53 3.94 -4.50
CA ILE A 164 9.97 4.04 -4.24
C ILE A 164 10.50 5.35 -4.83
N ASP A 165 11.74 5.69 -4.49
CA ASP A 165 12.47 6.86 -5.03
C ASP A 165 11.93 8.22 -4.55
N PHE A 166 12.10 8.49 -3.26
CA PHE A 166 11.68 9.72 -2.61
C PHE A 166 12.72 10.85 -2.69
N GLY A 167 13.73 10.74 -3.56
CA GLY A 167 14.82 11.71 -3.67
C GLY A 167 14.35 13.14 -3.97
N TRP A 168 13.19 13.28 -4.63
CA TRP A 168 12.58 14.57 -4.98
C TRP A 168 11.28 14.87 -4.24
N ALA A 169 10.92 14.05 -3.26
CA ALA A 169 9.72 14.29 -2.48
C ALA A 169 9.86 15.59 -1.66
N ASN A 170 8.75 16.28 -1.44
CA ASN A 170 8.73 17.56 -0.74
C ASN A 170 7.46 17.68 0.10
N ASP A 171 7.42 18.67 0.98
CA ASP A 171 6.29 18.90 1.85
C ASP A 171 5.06 19.35 1.02
N LEU A 172 3.88 18.75 1.27
CA LEU A 172 2.69 18.86 0.42
C LEU A 172 2.26 20.31 0.15
N ASN A 173 2.28 21.15 1.18
CA ASN A 173 1.82 22.54 1.13
C ASN A 173 2.95 23.55 0.89
N THR A 174 4.13 23.09 0.46
CA THR A 174 5.26 23.95 0.14
C THR A 174 5.48 24.07 -1.37
N VAL A 175 6.00 25.22 -1.77
CA VAL A 175 6.51 25.47 -3.11
C VAL A 175 7.79 24.64 -3.28
N ASN A 176 7.92 23.91 -4.38
CA ASN A 176 9.18 23.22 -4.68
C ASN A 176 10.28 24.25 -4.91
N PRO A 177 11.51 23.92 -4.52
CA PRO A 177 12.67 24.71 -4.86
C PRO A 177 12.74 24.99 -6.38
N LYS A 178 13.01 26.24 -6.74
CA LYS A 178 13.10 26.70 -8.15
C LYS A 178 14.16 25.95 -8.96
N ASN A 179 15.13 25.35 -8.29
CA ASN A 179 16.22 24.58 -8.87
C ASN A 179 15.93 23.07 -8.97
N PHE A 180 14.70 22.63 -8.69
CA PHE A 180 14.26 21.28 -9.05
C PHE A 180 14.44 21.07 -10.57
N PRO A 181 14.88 19.89 -11.01
CA PRO A 181 15.03 19.62 -12.44
C PRO A 181 13.73 19.84 -13.21
N PRO A 182 13.74 20.55 -14.35
CA PRO A 182 12.52 20.82 -15.11
C PRO A 182 11.85 19.54 -15.65
N GLY A 183 12.64 18.48 -15.86
CA GLY A 183 12.18 17.17 -16.34
C GLY A 183 11.60 16.23 -15.27
N LEU A 184 11.50 16.67 -14.01
CA LEU A 184 10.97 15.84 -12.91
C LEU A 184 9.51 15.41 -13.19
N GLY A 185 9.20 14.13 -12.99
CA GLY A 185 7.93 13.49 -13.37
C GLY A 185 7.80 13.17 -14.87
N ALA A 186 8.75 13.62 -15.70
CA ALA A 186 8.79 13.42 -17.15
C ALA A 186 7.42 13.67 -17.82
N LYS A 187 7.04 12.80 -18.76
CA LYS A 187 5.75 12.83 -19.46
C LYS A 187 4.54 12.45 -18.58
N PHE A 188 4.79 11.94 -17.37
CA PHE A 188 3.75 11.52 -16.42
C PHE A 188 3.37 12.63 -15.45
N LYS A 189 4.19 13.68 -15.37
CA LYS A 189 3.91 14.87 -14.58
C LYS A 189 2.53 15.43 -14.89
N CYS A 190 1.79 15.73 -13.83
CA CYS A 190 0.57 16.51 -13.90
C CYS A 190 0.72 17.80 -13.09
N ASN A 191 0.57 18.93 -13.76
CA ASN A 191 0.49 20.23 -13.10
C ASN A 191 -0.98 20.64 -13.05
N LYS A 192 -1.45 21.08 -11.89
CA LYS A 192 -2.74 21.78 -11.78
C LYS A 192 -2.48 23.27 -11.69
N LYS A 193 -3.44 24.08 -12.13
CA LYS A 193 -3.41 25.52 -11.86
C LYS A 193 -3.26 25.70 -10.34
N ASN A 194 -2.19 26.37 -9.91
CA ASN A 194 -1.82 26.60 -8.51
C ASN A 194 -1.37 25.35 -7.69
N LYS A 195 -1.05 24.21 -8.32
CA LYS A 195 -0.32 23.12 -7.67
C LYS A 195 0.82 22.64 -8.56
N GLU A 196 2.03 22.62 -8.02
CA GLU A 196 3.22 22.29 -8.81
C GLU A 196 3.30 20.82 -9.22
N PHE A 197 2.75 19.91 -8.41
CA PHE A 197 2.67 18.48 -8.72
C PHE A 197 1.37 17.88 -8.18
N ASP A 198 0.72 17.07 -9.02
CA ASP A 198 -0.41 16.22 -8.64
C ASP A 198 0.00 14.75 -8.72
N ASP A 199 0.34 14.18 -7.57
CA ASP A 199 0.76 12.79 -7.43
C ASP A 199 -0.33 11.81 -7.86
N LYS A 200 -1.61 12.08 -7.53
CA LYS A 200 -2.73 11.21 -7.92
C LYS A 200 -2.88 11.15 -9.44
N CYS A 201 -2.78 12.31 -10.10
CA CYS A 201 -2.81 12.36 -11.57
C CYS A 201 -1.59 11.68 -12.20
N SER A 202 -0.39 11.90 -11.65
CA SER A 202 0.84 11.26 -12.16
C SER A 202 0.79 9.74 -12.00
N PHE A 203 0.23 9.25 -10.89
CA PHE A 203 -0.06 7.83 -10.67
C PHE A 203 -1.05 7.29 -11.72
N ASN A 204 -2.17 7.98 -11.95
CA ASN A 204 -3.16 7.57 -12.95
C ASN A 204 -2.57 7.50 -14.36
N LYS A 205 -1.77 8.50 -14.76
CA LYS A 205 -1.06 8.49 -16.05
C LYS A 205 -0.08 7.31 -16.14
N SER A 206 0.61 7.00 -15.06
CA SER A 206 1.55 5.87 -15.00
C SER A 206 0.84 4.54 -15.20
N ILE A 207 -0.27 4.28 -14.49
CA ILE A 207 -1.06 3.06 -14.64
C ILE A 207 -1.71 2.97 -16.03
N TYR A 208 -2.23 4.08 -16.56
CA TYR A 208 -2.78 4.11 -17.91
C TYR A 208 -1.73 3.74 -18.96
N PHE A 209 -0.53 4.30 -18.85
CA PHE A 209 0.59 3.94 -19.72
C PHE A 209 0.97 2.47 -19.61
N ILE A 210 1.01 1.92 -18.39
CA ILE A 210 1.25 0.49 -18.17
C ILE A 210 0.18 -0.35 -18.87
N LYS A 211 -1.11 -0.03 -18.74
CA LYS A 211 -2.22 -0.78 -19.34
C LYS A 211 -2.22 -0.72 -20.87
N TYR A 212 -2.04 0.46 -21.45
CA TYR A 212 -2.34 0.71 -22.86
C TYR A 212 -1.11 0.97 -23.73
N GLY A 213 0.07 1.16 -23.13
CA GLY A 213 1.31 1.49 -23.87
C GLY A 213 1.33 2.90 -24.45
N LYS A 214 0.39 3.76 -24.07
CA LYS A 214 0.26 5.16 -24.53
C LYS A 214 -0.14 6.08 -23.38
N LEU A 215 0.12 7.38 -23.51
CA LEU A 215 -0.25 8.37 -22.47
C LEU A 215 -1.76 8.64 -22.46
N LEU A 216 -2.25 9.01 -21.27
CA LEU A 216 -3.62 9.51 -21.03
C LEU A 216 -3.78 10.93 -21.57
#